data_AF-A0A9R1VCH8-F1
#
_entry.id   AF-A0A9R1VCH8-F1
#
_cell.length_a   1.000
_cell.length_b   1.000
_cell.length_c   1.000
_cell.angle_alpha   90.00
_cell.angle_beta   90.00
_cell.angle_gamma   90.00
#
_symmetry.space_group_name_H-M   'P 1'
#
loop_
_entity.id
_entity.type
_entity.pdbx_description
1 polymer ?
#
loop_
_entity_poly.entity_id
_entity_poly.type
_entity_poly.pdbx_seq_one_letter_code
_entity_poly.pdbx_strand_id
1 'polypeptide(L)'
;MTSLYKLYGWEVRGYPQKVYDVVLFNNKVDMLTTRWNELHPYITQFVLLETNSTFTSIPKPHYFVINREKFDLIEPRLTYGTISVQFRKGENSFIEKACQQLVFDHLLRIVGIEDGDLLIMSGVDEILSAHIIDLLRWCDGPPSVIHLNLNNYVTTRKSLSYKSIQSTKSQT
;
A
#
# COMPACT_ATOMS: atom_id res chain seq x y z
N MET A 1 -23.37 -7.52 -8.10
CA MET A 1 -22.25 -7.08 -8.96
C MET A 1 -22.66 -6.79 -10.41
N THR A 2 -23.82 -7.22 -10.90
CA THR A 2 -24.21 -7.17 -12.33
C THR A 2 -24.48 -5.78 -12.94
N SER A 3 -24.42 -4.70 -12.16
CA SER A 3 -24.84 -3.35 -12.60
C SER A 3 -23.71 -2.37 -12.90
N LEU A 4 -22.55 -2.44 -12.21
CA LEU A 4 -21.53 -1.40 -12.32
C LEU A 4 -20.74 -1.45 -13.62
N TYR A 5 -20.23 -2.61 -14.04
CA TYR A 5 -19.43 -2.71 -15.27
C TYR A 5 -20.24 -2.34 -16.53
N LYS A 6 -21.56 -2.65 -16.54
CA LYS A 6 -22.47 -2.24 -17.62
C LYS A 6 -22.61 -0.72 -17.72
N LEU A 7 -22.56 0.00 -16.59
CA LEU A 7 -22.62 1.45 -16.56
C LEU A 7 -21.40 2.08 -17.25
N TYR A 8 -20.23 1.47 -17.09
CA TYR A 8 -18.97 1.95 -17.67
C TYR A 8 -18.64 1.35 -19.04
N GLY A 9 -19.49 0.45 -19.56
CA GLY A 9 -19.25 -0.24 -20.83
C GLY A 9 -18.06 -1.22 -20.78
N TRP A 10 -17.70 -1.71 -19.59
CA TRP A 10 -16.63 -2.69 -19.43
C TRP A 10 -17.14 -4.10 -19.70
N GLU A 11 -16.30 -4.89 -20.36
CA GLU A 11 -16.57 -6.30 -20.60
C GLU A 11 -16.12 -7.14 -19.41
N VAL A 12 -16.80 -8.27 -19.18
CA VAL A 12 -16.46 -9.17 -18.08
C VAL A 12 -15.49 -10.23 -18.59
N ARG A 13 -14.39 -10.42 -17.87
CA ARG A 13 -13.39 -11.44 -18.15
C ARG A 13 -13.91 -12.84 -17.83
N GLY A 14 -13.42 -13.83 -18.57
CA GLY A 14 -13.66 -15.25 -18.25
C GLY A 14 -12.92 -15.75 -17.00
N TYR A 15 -11.84 -15.07 -16.61
CA TYR A 15 -11.05 -15.36 -15.42
C TYR A 15 -10.57 -14.05 -14.76
N PRO A 16 -10.39 -14.04 -13.42
CA PRO A 16 -9.92 -12.86 -12.73
C PRO A 16 -8.42 -12.61 -13.00
N GLN A 17 -8.03 -11.34 -13.13
CA GLN A 17 -6.61 -10.96 -13.16
C GLN A 17 -5.90 -11.29 -11.84
N LYS A 18 -4.58 -11.51 -11.90
CA LYS A 18 -3.77 -11.52 -10.68
C LYS A 18 -3.66 -10.09 -10.17
N VAL A 19 -3.64 -9.94 -8.84
CA VAL A 19 -3.57 -8.63 -8.18
C VAL A 19 -2.38 -8.62 -7.22
N TYR A 20 -1.56 -7.58 -7.30
CA TYR A 20 -0.35 -7.41 -6.50
C TYR A 20 -0.50 -6.18 -5.62
N ASP A 21 -0.38 -6.37 -4.30
CA ASP A 21 -0.40 -5.28 -3.33
C ASP A 21 1.02 -4.89 -2.93
N VAL A 22 1.47 -3.72 -3.37
CA VAL A 22 2.82 -3.20 -3.10
C VAL A 22 2.74 -2.06 -2.10
N VAL A 23 3.42 -2.23 -0.97
CA VAL A 23 3.35 -1.29 0.14
C VAL A 23 4.75 -0.90 0.62
N LEU A 24 5.00 0.41 0.69
CA LEU A 24 6.15 0.97 1.41
C LEU A 24 5.81 1.10 2.90
N PHE A 25 6.45 0.28 3.73
CA PHE A 25 6.16 0.18 5.15
C PHE A 25 7.17 0.92 6.03
N ASN A 26 6.64 1.64 7.01
CA ASN A 26 7.42 2.39 7.98
C ASN A 26 7.23 1.85 9.41
N ASN A 27 6.12 2.20 10.07
CA ASN A 27 5.87 1.84 11.48
C ASN A 27 4.40 1.59 11.83
N LYS A 28 3.45 1.81 10.89
CA LYS A 28 2.01 1.71 11.14
C LYS A 28 1.54 0.24 11.07
N VAL A 29 1.99 -0.59 12.02
CA VAL A 29 1.66 -2.03 12.07
C VAL A 29 0.15 -2.26 12.04
N ASP A 30 -0.63 -1.54 12.85
CA ASP A 30 -2.09 -1.72 12.92
C ASP A 30 -2.79 -1.45 11.59
N MET A 31 -2.30 -0.47 10.82
CA MET A 31 -2.83 -0.15 9.50
C MET A 31 -2.47 -1.22 8.48
N LEU A 32 -1.25 -1.76 8.54
CA LEU A 32 -0.85 -2.88 7.69
C LEU A 32 -1.70 -4.12 7.98
N THR A 33 -1.94 -4.43 9.26
CA THR A 33 -2.83 -5.52 9.67
C THR A 33 -4.25 -5.31 9.14
N THR A 34 -4.78 -4.09 9.26
CA THR A 34 -6.14 -3.77 8.77
C THR A 34 -6.23 -3.89 7.26
N ARG A 35 -5.27 -3.31 6.53
CA ARG A 35 -5.16 -3.39 5.07
C ARG A 35 -5.18 -4.84 4.63
N TRP A 36 -4.29 -5.66 5.18
CA TRP A 36 -4.17 -7.02 4.70
C TRP A 36 -5.34 -7.92 5.11
N ASN A 37 -5.96 -7.71 6.26
CA ASN A 37 -7.20 -8.42 6.60
C ASN A 37 -8.34 -8.13 5.61
N GLU A 38 -8.48 -6.87 5.18
CA GLU A 38 -9.48 -6.46 4.18
C GLU A 38 -9.15 -7.00 2.78
N LEU A 39 -7.87 -6.93 2.39
CA LEU A 39 -7.44 -7.21 1.02
C LEU A 39 -7.10 -8.70 0.77
N HIS A 40 -6.85 -9.50 1.82
CA HIS A 40 -6.44 -10.91 1.74
C HIS A 40 -7.20 -11.78 0.72
N PRO A 41 -8.53 -11.68 0.58
CA PRO A 41 -9.29 -12.51 -0.38
C PRO A 41 -9.08 -12.13 -1.85
N TYR A 42 -8.62 -10.92 -2.12
CA TYR A 42 -8.58 -10.33 -3.47
C TYR A 42 -7.18 -10.28 -4.06
N ILE A 43 -6.16 -10.23 -3.20
CA ILE A 43 -4.76 -10.11 -3.58
C ILE A 43 -4.16 -11.49 -3.87
N THR A 44 -3.39 -11.57 -4.95
CA THR A 44 -2.62 -12.76 -5.34
C THR A 44 -1.28 -12.80 -4.62
N GLN A 45 -0.53 -11.70 -4.64
CA GLN A 45 0.73 -11.56 -3.90
C GLN A 45 0.81 -10.22 -3.18
N PHE A 46 1.33 -10.25 -1.96
CA PHE A 46 1.73 -9.08 -1.19
C PHE A 46 3.22 -8.82 -1.34
N VAL A 47 3.58 -7.56 -1.59
CA VAL A 47 4.97 -7.10 -1.68
C VAL A 47 5.15 -5.99 -0.65
N LEU A 48 6.03 -6.23 0.31
CA LEU A 48 6.30 -5.29 1.37
C LEU A 48 7.76 -4.83 1.30
N LEU A 49 7.94 -3.52 1.21
CA LEU A 49 9.26 -2.89 1.29
C LEU A 49 9.38 -2.13 2.61
N GLU A 50 10.33 -2.50 3.45
CA GLU A 50 10.59 -1.80 4.70
C GLU A 50 11.93 -1.07 4.68
N THR A 51 11.91 0.21 5.07
CA THR A 51 13.15 0.98 5.24
C THR A 51 13.70 0.83 6.66
N ASN A 52 15.01 0.96 6.85
CA ASN A 52 15.62 1.03 8.19
C ASN A 52 15.82 2.47 8.70
N SER A 53 15.30 3.45 7.98
CA SER A 53 15.43 4.87 8.30
C SER A 53 14.08 5.58 8.14
N THR A 54 13.82 6.59 8.96
CA THR A 54 12.70 7.51 8.77
C THR A 54 12.96 8.44 7.59
N PHE A 55 11.92 9.16 7.14
CA PHE A 55 12.05 10.23 6.13
C PHE A 55 13.01 11.37 6.56
N THR A 56 13.37 11.43 7.84
CA THR A 56 14.35 12.38 8.41
C THR A 56 15.73 11.76 8.64
N SER A 57 15.99 10.59 8.04
CA SER A 57 17.25 9.83 8.16
C SER A 57 17.58 9.34 9.57
N ILE A 58 16.57 9.18 10.43
CA ILE A 58 16.77 8.63 11.78
C ILE A 58 16.70 7.10 11.66
N PRO A 59 17.71 6.36 12.14
CA PRO A 59 17.65 4.91 12.18
C PRO A 59 16.41 4.43 12.94
N LYS A 60 15.69 3.47 12.35
CA LYS A 60 14.51 2.85 12.95
C LYS A 60 14.66 1.33 12.94
N PRO A 61 14.10 0.63 13.93
CA PRO A 61 14.02 -0.81 13.87
C PRO A 61 13.11 -1.25 12.71
N HIS A 62 13.31 -2.49 12.26
CA HIS A 62 12.43 -3.17 11.33
C HIS A 62 11.16 -3.59 12.07
N TYR A 63 10.17 -2.70 12.13
CA TYR A 63 8.89 -2.92 12.81
C TYR A 63 8.12 -4.12 12.23
N PHE A 64 8.23 -4.37 10.92
CA PHE A 64 7.59 -5.53 10.31
C PHE A 64 8.22 -6.82 10.83
N VAL A 65 9.55 -6.92 10.80
CA VAL A 65 10.29 -8.10 11.29
C VAL A 65 9.96 -8.39 12.76
N ILE A 66 9.89 -7.36 13.59
CA ILE A 66 9.55 -7.49 15.01
C ILE A 66 8.12 -8.02 15.22
N ASN A 67 7.20 -7.75 14.29
CA ASN A 67 5.79 -8.12 14.40
C ASN A 67 5.40 -9.22 13.40
N ARG A 68 6.37 -9.93 12.82
CA ARG A 68 6.14 -10.83 11.67
C ARG A 68 5.14 -11.94 11.98
N GLU A 69 5.18 -12.45 13.22
CA GLU A 69 4.23 -13.42 13.78
C GLU A 69 2.75 -13.01 13.70
N LYS A 70 2.44 -11.71 13.55
CA LYS A 70 1.06 -11.23 13.38
C LYS A 70 0.52 -11.44 11.97
N PHE A 71 1.39 -11.83 11.03
CA PHE A 71 1.10 -11.86 9.60
C PHE A 71 1.19 -13.26 8.98
N ASP A 72 1.17 -14.31 9.81
CA ASP A 72 1.25 -15.73 9.40
C ASP A 72 0.25 -16.10 8.30
N LEU A 73 -0.94 -15.48 8.30
CA LEU A 73 -1.98 -15.68 7.28
C LEU A 73 -1.49 -15.33 5.86
N ILE A 74 -0.59 -14.36 5.75
CA ILE A 74 -0.18 -13.73 4.50
C ILE A 74 1.21 -14.18 4.07
N GLU A 75 2.03 -14.68 4.99
CA GLU A 75 3.39 -15.18 4.76
C GLU A 75 3.55 -16.07 3.52
N PRO A 76 2.64 -17.03 3.21
CA PRO A 76 2.78 -17.86 2.00
C PRO A 76 2.75 -17.07 0.68
N ARG A 77 2.16 -15.87 0.71
CA ARG A 77 1.96 -14.98 -0.44
C ARG A 77 2.68 -13.64 -0.26
N LEU A 78 3.66 -13.58 0.66
CA LEU A 78 4.40 -12.37 0.96
C LEU A 78 5.79 -12.41 0.34
N THR A 79 6.15 -11.33 -0.35
CA THR A 79 7.51 -11.05 -0.78
C THR A 79 8.01 -9.79 -0.06
N TYR A 80 9.02 -9.98 0.79
CA TYR A 80 9.53 -8.93 1.67
C TYR A 80 10.92 -8.48 1.24
N GLY A 81 11.11 -7.16 1.17
CA GLY A 81 12.40 -6.53 0.91
C GLY A 81 12.72 -5.45 1.93
N THR A 82 14.01 -5.20 2.13
CA THR A 82 14.51 -4.14 3.04
C THR A 82 15.43 -3.18 2.33
N ILE A 83 15.34 -1.90 2.70
CA ILE A 83 16.30 -0.87 2.28
C ILE A 83 17.11 -0.41 3.49
N SER A 84 18.43 -0.56 3.38
CA SER A 84 19.40 -0.19 4.40
C SER A 84 20.26 1.00 3.98
N VAL A 85 19.65 2.02 3.38
CA VAL A 85 20.41 3.20 2.90
C VAL A 85 20.40 4.27 3.99
N GLN A 86 21.59 4.60 4.50
CA GLN A 86 21.78 5.76 5.37
C GLN A 86 21.83 7.02 4.52
N PHE A 87 20.69 7.69 4.36
CA PHE A 87 20.67 8.99 3.69
C PHE A 87 21.26 10.04 4.61
N ARG A 88 22.26 10.81 4.17
CA ARG A 88 22.77 11.94 4.97
C ARG A 88 21.69 13.01 5.07
N LYS A 89 21.57 13.65 6.24
CA LYS A 89 20.64 14.75 6.47
C LYS A 89 20.94 15.88 5.47
N GLY A 90 20.01 16.17 4.56
CA GLY A 90 20.17 17.16 3.48
C GLY A 90 20.45 16.57 2.09
N GLU A 91 20.52 15.24 1.95
CA GLU A 91 20.52 14.58 0.64
C GLU A 91 19.18 14.75 -0.07
N ASN A 92 19.25 14.69 -1.41
CA ASN A 92 18.13 15.01 -2.27
C ASN A 92 17.05 13.90 -2.21
N SER A 93 15.81 14.26 -1.90
CA SER A 93 14.68 13.31 -1.77
C SER A 93 14.42 12.49 -3.05
N PHE A 94 14.89 12.96 -4.20
CA PHE A 94 14.86 12.22 -5.46
C PHE A 94 15.71 10.93 -5.42
N ILE A 95 16.84 10.93 -4.72
CA ILE A 95 17.72 9.75 -4.64
C ILE A 95 17.07 8.65 -3.81
N GLU A 96 16.45 9.00 -2.69
CA GLU A 96 15.69 8.06 -1.87
C GLU A 96 14.57 7.40 -2.67
N LYS A 97 13.79 8.20 -3.41
CA LYS A 97 12.73 7.69 -4.29
C LYS A 97 13.27 6.79 -5.38
N ALA A 98 14.38 7.15 -6.01
CA ALA A 98 15.01 6.32 -7.05
C ALA A 98 15.48 4.97 -6.48
N CYS A 99 16.10 4.95 -5.29
CA CYS A 99 16.47 3.71 -4.62
C CYS A 99 15.25 2.84 -4.28
N GLN A 100 14.17 3.45 -3.77
CA GLN A 100 12.92 2.75 -3.48
C GLN A 100 12.33 2.13 -4.76
N GLN A 101 12.29 2.88 -5.86
CA GLN A 101 11.81 2.39 -7.16
C GLN A 101 12.63 1.20 -7.65
N LEU A 102 13.96 1.27 -7.62
CA LEU A 102 14.83 0.16 -8.05
C LEU A 102 14.60 -1.12 -7.26
N VAL A 103 14.38 -1.00 -5.95
CA VAL A 103 14.11 -2.18 -5.11
C VAL A 103 12.71 -2.72 -5.36
N PHE A 104 11.70 -1.85 -5.56
CA PHE A 104 10.37 -2.30 -5.97
C PHE A 104 10.39 -3.02 -7.32
N ASP A 105 11.08 -2.48 -8.32
CA ASP A 105 11.23 -3.12 -9.62
C ASP A 105 11.87 -4.51 -9.49
N HIS A 106 12.87 -4.64 -8.61
CA HIS A 106 13.49 -5.93 -8.31
C HIS A 106 12.52 -6.91 -7.66
N LEU A 107 11.75 -6.47 -6.65
CA LEU A 107 10.75 -7.31 -5.98
C LEU A 107 9.65 -7.74 -6.95
N LEU A 108 9.15 -6.83 -7.79
CA LEU A 108 8.13 -7.13 -8.80
C LEU A 108 8.60 -8.18 -9.79
N ARG A 109 9.87 -8.12 -10.21
CA ARG A 109 10.49 -9.16 -11.04
C ARG A 109 10.61 -10.51 -10.34
N ILE A 110 10.87 -10.53 -9.04
CA ILE A 110 10.94 -11.77 -8.24
C ILE A 110 9.57 -12.44 -8.16
N VAL A 111 8.51 -11.65 -7.93
CA VAL A 111 7.15 -12.21 -7.89
C VAL A 111 6.68 -12.67 -9.28
N GLY A 112 7.26 -12.10 -10.35
CA GLY A 112 6.92 -12.46 -11.71
C GLY A 112 5.59 -11.85 -12.15
N ILE A 113 5.43 -10.54 -11.91
CA ILE A 113 4.30 -9.79 -12.45
C ILE A 113 4.35 -9.78 -13.99
N GLU A 114 3.20 -9.98 -14.63
CA GLU A 114 3.07 -10.10 -16.09
C GLU A 114 2.22 -8.94 -16.67
N ASP A 115 2.34 -8.73 -17.97
CA ASP A 115 1.51 -7.75 -18.67
C ASP A 115 0.02 -8.12 -18.56
N GLY A 116 -0.79 -7.17 -18.11
CA GLY A 116 -2.21 -7.38 -17.85
C GLY A 116 -2.55 -7.76 -16.40
N ASP A 117 -1.56 -7.91 -15.52
CA ASP A 117 -1.80 -8.01 -14.08
C ASP A 117 -2.15 -6.65 -13.46
N LEU A 118 -2.91 -6.66 -12.36
CA LEU A 118 -3.28 -5.45 -11.62
C LEU A 118 -2.25 -5.16 -10.52
N LEU A 119 -1.53 -4.05 -10.67
CA LEU A 119 -0.59 -3.54 -9.66
C LEU A 119 -1.24 -2.44 -8.82
N ILE A 120 -1.32 -2.67 -7.51
CA ILE A 120 -1.74 -1.67 -6.52
C ILE A 120 -0.50 -1.23 -5.77
N MET A 121 -0.06 0.02 -5.98
CA MET A 121 1.03 0.60 -5.21
C MET A 121 0.51 1.83 -4.46
N SER A 122 0.42 1.73 -3.13
CA SER A 122 -0.12 2.82 -2.31
C SER A 122 0.48 2.86 -0.91
N GLY A 123 0.25 3.96 -0.20
CA GLY A 123 0.61 4.07 1.22
C GLY A 123 -0.13 3.03 2.07
N VAL A 124 0.45 2.69 3.23
CA VAL A 124 -0.16 1.73 4.17
C VAL A 124 -1.58 2.16 4.59
N ASP A 125 -1.82 3.46 4.70
CA ASP A 125 -3.09 4.09 5.08
C ASP A 125 -4.05 4.37 3.91
N GLU A 126 -3.62 4.14 2.67
CA GLU A 126 -4.42 4.28 1.46
C GLU A 126 -5.04 2.93 1.10
N ILE A 127 -5.94 2.45 1.95
CA ILE A 127 -6.61 1.14 1.81
C ILE A 127 -7.73 1.24 0.77
N LEU A 128 -7.61 0.43 -0.29
CA LEU A 128 -8.64 0.32 -1.32
C LEU A 128 -9.85 -0.47 -0.83
N SER A 129 -11.03 -0.10 -1.31
CA SER A 129 -12.23 -0.89 -1.05
C SER A 129 -12.16 -2.23 -1.77
N ALA A 130 -12.43 -3.31 -1.04
CA ALA A 130 -12.53 -4.68 -1.54
C ALA A 130 -13.40 -4.80 -2.81
N HIS A 131 -14.55 -4.12 -2.83
CA HIS A 131 -15.47 -4.14 -3.96
C HIS A 131 -14.86 -3.54 -5.25
N ILE A 132 -14.01 -2.52 -5.12
CA ILE A 132 -13.35 -1.90 -6.27
C ILE A 132 -12.31 -2.85 -6.84
N ILE A 133 -11.51 -3.50 -5.99
CA ILE A 133 -10.49 -4.45 -6.45
C ILE A 133 -11.15 -5.62 -7.16
N ASP A 134 -12.24 -6.15 -6.60
CA ASP A 134 -12.98 -7.25 -7.25
C ASP A 134 -13.56 -6.81 -8.60
N LEU A 135 -14.12 -5.60 -8.68
CA LEU A 135 -14.60 -5.05 -9.96
C LEU A 135 -13.46 -4.98 -11.01
N LEU A 136 -12.32 -4.38 -10.65
CA LEU A 136 -11.18 -4.22 -11.56
C LEU A 136 -10.64 -5.58 -12.02
N ARG A 137 -10.57 -6.54 -11.10
CA ARG A 137 -10.06 -7.89 -11.36
C ARG A 137 -10.88 -8.63 -12.42
N TRP A 138 -12.18 -8.37 -12.49
CA TRP A 138 -13.11 -9.06 -13.40
C TRP A 138 -13.43 -8.29 -14.68
N CYS A 139 -12.97 -7.05 -14.83
CA CYS A 139 -13.34 -6.20 -15.97
C CYS A 139 -12.18 -6.01 -16.96
N ASP A 140 -12.52 -6.10 -18.25
CA ASP A 140 -11.72 -5.64 -19.38
C ASP A 140 -12.25 -4.26 -19.81
N GLY A 141 -11.40 -3.25 -19.87
CA GLY A 141 -11.80 -1.89 -20.28
C GLY A 141 -11.44 -0.72 -19.36
N PRO A 142 -11.02 -0.88 -18.08
CA PRO A 142 -10.45 0.24 -17.36
C PRO A 142 -9.22 0.80 -18.10
N PRO A 143 -9.03 2.13 -18.16
CA PRO A 143 -7.85 2.72 -18.78
C PRO A 143 -6.57 2.34 -18.01
N SER A 144 -5.42 2.42 -18.67
CA SER A 144 -4.11 2.12 -18.07
C SER A 144 -3.80 2.96 -16.82
N VAL A 145 -4.44 4.12 -16.66
CA VAL A 145 -4.35 4.97 -15.47
C VAL A 145 -5.75 5.23 -14.93
N ILE A 146 -5.98 4.84 -13.67
CA ILE A 146 -7.24 5.05 -12.95
C ILE A 146 -6.95 5.91 -11.71
N HIS A 147 -7.59 7.07 -11.63
CA HIS A 147 -7.56 7.89 -10.43
C HIS A 147 -8.70 7.48 -9.50
N LEU A 148 -8.36 6.85 -8.38
CA LEU A 148 -9.32 6.44 -7.35
C LEU A 148 -9.36 7.48 -6.23
N ASN A 149 -10.55 7.97 -5.89
CA ASN A 149 -10.74 8.82 -4.73
C ASN A 149 -10.91 7.93 -3.48
N LEU A 150 -9.92 7.96 -2.58
CA LEU A 150 -9.92 7.17 -1.36
C LEU A 150 -10.39 8.01 -0.17
N ASN A 151 -11.14 7.37 0.74
CA ASN A 151 -11.44 7.99 2.03
C ASN A 151 -10.18 7.93 2.89
N ASN A 152 -9.74 9.09 3.39
CA ASN A 152 -8.55 9.16 4.25
C ASN A 152 -8.88 8.62 5.65
N TYR A 153 -8.25 7.49 6.02
CA TYR A 153 -8.28 6.98 7.40
C TYR A 153 -7.25 7.72 8.25
N VAL A 154 -7.68 8.78 8.93
CA VAL A 154 -6.82 9.51 9.89
C VAL A 154 -6.83 8.77 11.23
N THR A 155 -5.74 8.08 11.55
CA THR A 155 -5.54 7.51 12.89
C THR A 155 -4.87 8.55 13.79
N THR A 156 -5.63 9.21 14.66
CA THR A 156 -5.06 10.05 15.71
C THR A 156 -4.44 9.15 16.79
N ARG A 157 -3.11 9.07 16.85
CA ARG A 157 -2.41 8.42 17.96
C ARG A 157 -2.70 9.25 19.23
N LYS A 158 -3.66 8.81 20.06
CA LYS A 158 -3.87 9.40 21.40
C LYS A 158 -2.62 9.11 22.24
N SER A 159 -1.65 10.01 22.23
CA SER A 159 -0.76 10.18 23.38
C SER A 159 -1.62 10.76 24.50
N LEU A 160 -1.91 9.96 25.52
CA LEU A 160 -2.42 10.47 26.78
C LEU A 160 -1.42 11.48 27.35
N SER A 161 -1.71 12.77 27.27
CA SER A 161 -1.35 13.80 28.27
C SER A 161 -1.98 15.17 27.93
N TYR A 162 -3.02 15.53 28.71
CA TYR A 162 -3.63 16.85 28.97
C TYR A 162 -4.27 17.72 27.88
N LYS A 163 -5.26 18.50 28.37
CA LYS A 163 -6.17 19.43 27.69
C LYS A 163 -5.45 20.52 26.89
N SER A 164 -5.95 20.78 25.68
CA SER A 164 -6.25 22.15 25.23
C SER A 164 -7.27 22.14 24.10
N ILE A 165 -8.42 22.78 24.35
CA ILE A 165 -9.33 23.29 23.33
C ILE A 165 -8.74 24.62 22.86
N GLN A 166 -8.58 24.81 21.54
CA GLN A 166 -8.69 26.14 20.95
C GLN A 166 -9.49 26.04 19.64
N SER A 167 -10.60 26.78 19.63
CA SER A 167 -11.33 27.18 18.44
C SER A 167 -10.74 28.51 17.97
N THR A 168 -10.56 28.69 16.67
CA THR A 168 -10.67 30.02 16.07
C THR A 168 -11.31 29.95 14.68
N LYS A 169 -12.24 30.89 14.51
CA LYS A 169 -13.16 31.12 13.41
C LYS A 169 -12.45 31.58 12.13
N SER A 170 -13.14 31.40 11.01
CA SER A 170 -12.91 32.11 9.74
C SER A 170 -12.81 33.62 9.93
N GLN A 171 -11.91 34.23 9.15
CA GLN A 171 -11.84 35.61 8.64
C GLN A 171 -10.55 35.59 7.79
N THR A 172 -10.50 35.85 6.49
CA THR A 172 -11.38 36.46 5.48
C THR A 172 -10.85 35.98 4.13
#